data_AF-A0AB36WVL5-F1
#
_entry.id   AF-A0AB36WVL5-F1
#
_cell.length_a   1.000
_cell.length_b   1.000
_cell.length_c   1.000
_cell.angle_alpha   90.00
_cell.angle_beta   90.00
_cell.angle_gamma   90.00
#
_symmetry.space_group_name_H-M   'P 1'
#
loop_
_entity.id
_entity.type
_entity.pdbx_description
1 polymer ?
#
loop_
_entity_poly.entity_id
_entity_poly.type
_entity_poly.pdbx_seq_one_letter_code
_entity_poly.pdbx_strand_id
1 'polypeptide(L)'
;MLKKFKEKSASQKFDTFLNVSFISFFIALNFLEWQGRGFPQESELQYSEGIITDTGFSIALQSIENPKQITLYGCSYNVFGFINTGSCMGPTYLEPRLGKYARVGWYYQPNFLGVSNNLPQLVSLDIRESEEDLQITYEDTKNLMFDQNMIRVLTTSIFGFGFIFFMTKLNNLINRPILYKEK
;
A
#
# COMPACT_ATOMS: atom_id res chain seq x y z
N MET A 1 -3.38 1.55 -53.85
CA MET A 1 -4.12 2.71 -53.30
C MET A 1 -3.84 2.77 -51.80
N LEU A 2 -2.96 3.68 -51.35
CA LEU A 2 -2.60 3.81 -49.93
C LEU A 2 -3.80 4.39 -49.16
N LYS A 3 -4.34 3.65 -48.18
CA LYS A 3 -5.35 4.19 -47.25
C LYS A 3 -4.75 5.42 -46.57
N LYS A 4 -5.22 6.62 -46.92
CA LYS A 4 -4.94 7.83 -46.13
C LYS A 4 -5.58 7.63 -44.76
N PHE A 5 -4.76 7.44 -43.74
CA PHE A 5 -5.24 7.44 -42.36
C PHE A 5 -5.78 8.84 -42.07
N LYS A 6 -7.04 8.91 -41.63
CA LYS A 6 -7.68 10.16 -41.21
C LYS A 6 -6.91 10.67 -40.00
N GLU A 7 -6.32 11.86 -40.10
CA GLU A 7 -5.54 12.43 -38.99
C GLU A 7 -6.46 12.64 -37.78
N LYS A 8 -5.99 12.23 -36.59
CA LYS A 8 -6.75 12.44 -35.35
C LYS A 8 -6.98 13.93 -35.10
N SER A 9 -8.19 14.29 -34.68
CA SER A 9 -8.49 15.67 -34.27
C SER A 9 -7.70 16.07 -33.02
N ALA A 10 -7.56 17.38 -32.75
CA ALA A 10 -6.88 17.87 -31.55
C ALA A 10 -7.51 17.32 -30.26
N SER A 11 -8.85 17.22 -30.20
CA SER A 11 -9.58 16.60 -29.10
C SER A 11 -9.22 15.11 -28.94
N GLN A 12 -9.15 14.34 -30.04
CA GLN A 12 -8.74 12.93 -29.98
C GLN A 12 -7.28 12.74 -29.54
N LYS A 13 -6.38 13.66 -29.91
CA LYS A 13 -4.98 13.67 -29.45
C LYS A 13 -4.91 13.97 -27.94
N PHE A 14 -5.68 14.95 -27.46
CA PHE A 14 -5.78 15.31 -26.04
C PHE A 14 -6.38 14.18 -25.19
N ASP A 15 -7.47 13.55 -25.65
CA ASP A 15 -8.07 12.40 -24.95
C ASP A 15 -7.11 11.21 -24.88
N THR A 16 -6.34 10.98 -25.96
CA THR A 16 -5.30 9.93 -25.95
C THR A 16 -4.24 10.24 -24.89
N PHE A 17 -3.77 11.49 -24.81
CA PHE A 17 -2.78 11.92 -23.82
C PHE A 17 -3.29 11.76 -22.38
N LEU A 18 -4.51 12.19 -22.09
CA LEU A 18 -5.12 12.04 -20.76
C LEU A 18 -5.25 10.58 -20.37
N ASN A 19 -5.73 9.71 -21.26
CA ASN A 19 -5.88 8.28 -20.97
C ASN A 19 -4.52 7.61 -20.69
N VAL A 20 -3.49 7.91 -21.50
CA VAL A 20 -2.15 7.38 -21.27
C VAL A 20 -1.59 7.87 -19.94
N SER A 21 -1.71 9.16 -19.65
CA SER A 21 -1.22 9.76 -18.40
C SER A 21 -1.91 9.15 -17.18
N PHE A 22 -3.23 8.95 -17.25
CA PHE A 22 -4.01 8.32 -16.21
C PHE A 22 -3.57 6.88 -15.98
N ILE A 23 -3.45 6.06 -17.04
CA ILE A 23 -2.99 4.68 -16.92
C ILE A 23 -1.58 4.62 -16.32
N SER A 24 -0.66 5.46 -16.79
CA SER A 24 0.71 5.53 -16.25
C SER A 24 0.73 5.92 -14.78
N PHE A 25 -0.07 6.91 -14.36
CA PHE A 25 -0.21 7.31 -12.97
C PHE A 25 -0.73 6.16 -12.09
N PHE A 26 -1.77 5.45 -12.55
CA PHE A 26 -2.33 4.31 -11.82
C PHE A 26 -1.34 3.16 -11.67
N ILE A 27 -0.56 2.87 -12.71
CA ILE A 27 0.50 1.85 -12.65
C ILE A 27 1.57 2.26 -11.64
N ALA A 28 2.03 3.51 -11.68
CA ALA A 28 3.03 4.02 -10.74
C ALA A 28 2.54 3.95 -9.29
N LEU A 29 1.28 4.37 -9.04
CA LEU A 29 0.65 4.26 -7.71
C LEU A 29 0.56 2.79 -7.26
N ASN A 30 0.26 1.87 -8.17
CA ASN A 30 0.30 0.43 -7.90
C ASN A 30 1.68 -0.06 -7.48
N PHE A 31 2.76 0.39 -8.11
CA PHE A 31 4.10 0.01 -7.67
C PHE A 31 4.54 0.66 -6.35
N LEU A 32 4.03 1.85 -6.03
CA LEU A 32 4.36 2.57 -4.80
C LEU A 32 3.68 1.95 -3.57
N GLU A 33 2.38 1.61 -3.63
CA GLU A 33 1.73 0.92 -2.48
C GLU A 33 1.95 -0.61 -2.47
N TRP A 34 2.75 -1.15 -3.40
CA TRP A 34 3.08 -2.58 -3.39
C TRP A 34 3.84 -2.92 -2.11
N GLN A 35 3.31 -3.86 -1.34
CA GLN A 35 3.82 -4.17 -0.02
C GLN A 35 4.99 -5.15 -0.05
N GLY A 36 5.89 -5.04 0.92
CA GLY A 36 7.01 -5.97 1.10
C GLY A 36 8.10 -5.84 0.03
N ARG A 37 8.19 -4.69 -0.63
CA ARG A 37 9.27 -4.42 -1.59
C ARG A 37 10.61 -4.44 -0.85
N GLY A 38 11.48 -5.38 -1.18
CA GLY A 38 12.74 -5.53 -0.46
C GLY A 38 12.52 -5.89 1.01
N PHE A 39 11.48 -6.70 1.28
CA PHE A 39 11.28 -7.28 2.60
C PHE A 39 12.55 -8.04 3.02
N PRO A 40 13.07 -7.75 4.23
CA PRO A 40 14.36 -8.27 4.68
C PRO A 40 14.29 -9.77 4.96
N GLN A 41 15.44 -10.43 4.98
CA GLN A 41 15.56 -11.73 5.62
C GLN A 41 15.38 -11.58 7.14
N GLU A 42 14.98 -12.66 7.82
CA GLU A 42 14.79 -12.63 9.27
C GLU A 42 16.06 -12.21 10.03
N SER A 43 17.24 -12.59 9.52
CA SER A 43 18.55 -12.20 10.06
C SER A 43 18.90 -10.71 9.91
N GLU A 44 18.20 -10.00 9.03
CA GLU A 44 18.41 -8.57 8.75
C GLU A 44 17.46 -7.68 9.58
N LEU A 45 16.56 -8.28 10.37
CA LEU A 45 15.67 -7.53 11.24
C LEU A 45 16.44 -6.84 12.36
N GLN A 46 16.03 -5.61 12.63
CA GLN A 46 16.42 -4.89 13.84
C GLN A 46 15.43 -5.22 14.94
N TYR A 47 15.89 -5.16 16.19
CA TYR A 47 15.05 -5.46 17.34
C TYR A 47 15.03 -4.31 18.32
N SER A 48 13.88 -4.12 18.93
CA SER A 48 13.71 -3.18 20.03
C SER A 48 12.79 -3.78 21.06
N GLU A 49 13.06 -3.47 22.32
CA GLU A 49 12.34 -4.04 23.45
C GLU A 49 11.76 -2.92 24.31
N GLY A 50 10.61 -3.18 24.92
CA GLY A 50 9.94 -2.17 25.73
C GLY A 50 8.55 -2.59 26.18
N ILE A 51 7.84 -1.64 26.75
CA ILE A 51 6.44 -1.81 27.15
C ILE A 51 5.56 -1.27 26.02
N ILE A 52 4.60 -2.09 25.59
CA ILE A 52 3.61 -1.67 24.60
C ILE A 52 2.73 -0.58 25.22
N THR A 53 2.64 0.57 24.54
CA THR A 53 1.87 1.73 25.00
C THR A 53 0.90 2.22 23.94
N ASP A 54 -0.12 2.96 24.37
CA ASP A 54 -1.11 3.52 23.47
C ASP A 54 -0.69 4.92 23.01
N THR A 55 -0.66 5.10 21.70
CA THR A 55 -0.42 6.40 21.05
C THR A 55 -1.56 6.79 20.11
N GLY A 56 -2.64 6.00 20.08
CA GLY A 56 -3.83 6.19 19.26
C GLY A 56 -3.73 5.68 17.82
N PHE A 57 -2.52 5.42 17.30
CA PHE A 57 -2.34 5.25 15.85
C PHE A 57 -1.48 4.06 15.40
N SER A 58 -0.80 3.31 16.29
CA SER A 58 -0.01 2.12 15.92
C SER A 58 0.53 1.37 17.15
N ILE A 59 1.23 0.24 16.93
CA ILE A 59 2.06 -0.38 17.99
C ILE A 59 3.18 0.60 18.34
N ALA A 60 3.22 0.99 19.61
CA ALA A 60 4.25 1.84 20.18
C ALA A 60 4.98 1.10 21.29
N LEU A 61 6.31 1.16 21.30
CA LEU A 61 7.13 0.69 22.42
C LEU A 61 7.68 1.88 23.19
N GLN A 62 7.40 1.89 24.49
CA GLN A 62 8.10 2.73 25.45
C GLN A 62 9.38 2.02 25.92
N SER A 63 10.53 2.69 25.79
CA SER A 63 11.81 2.14 26.24
C SER A 63 11.85 1.97 27.75
N ILE A 64 12.44 0.85 28.22
CA ILE A 64 12.70 0.64 29.66
C ILE A 64 13.81 1.56 30.16
N GLU A 65 14.86 1.74 29.36
CA GLU A 65 16.02 2.54 29.74
C GLU A 65 15.68 4.04 29.77
N ASN A 66 14.78 4.47 28.90
CA ASN A 66 14.31 5.86 28.83
C ASN A 66 12.79 5.90 28.60
N PRO A 67 11.98 5.96 29.66
CA PRO A 67 10.51 5.99 29.55
C PRO A 67 9.95 7.18 28.76
N LYS A 68 10.72 8.24 28.53
CA LYS A 68 10.29 9.36 27.67
C LYS A 68 10.42 9.04 26.18
N GLN A 69 11.17 8.01 25.83
CA GLN A 69 11.37 7.59 24.45
C GLN A 69 10.30 6.57 24.06
N ILE A 70 9.50 6.95 23.07
CA ILE A 70 8.48 6.09 22.46
C ILE A 70 8.83 5.91 20.99
N THR A 71 8.87 4.66 20.55
CA THR A 71 9.09 4.29 19.15
C THR A 71 7.80 3.76 18.55
N LEU A 72 7.38 4.35 17.44
CA LEU A 72 6.18 3.97 16.70
C LEU A 72 6.56 3.05 15.55
N TYR A 73 5.79 1.98 15.35
CA TYR A 73 5.99 1.05 14.24
C TYR A 73 4.80 1.05 13.29
N GLY A 74 5.06 1.25 12.00
CA GLY A 74 4.05 1.12 10.96
C GLY A 74 3.80 -0.33 10.57
N CYS A 75 2.65 -0.58 9.96
CA CYS A 75 2.29 -1.88 9.38
C CYS A 75 1.64 -1.71 8.00
N SER A 76 2.09 -0.68 7.26
CA SER A 76 1.66 -0.42 5.88
C SER A 76 2.53 -1.17 4.86
N TYR A 77 3.77 -1.50 5.24
CA TYR A 77 4.73 -2.27 4.45
C TYR A 77 5.00 -1.70 3.05
N ASN A 78 4.77 -0.40 2.87
CA ASN A 78 4.92 0.29 1.60
C ASN A 78 5.72 1.59 1.77
N VAL A 79 6.04 2.24 0.66
CA VAL A 79 6.97 3.38 0.66
C VAL A 79 6.35 4.69 1.16
N PHE A 80 5.04 4.74 1.44
CA PHE A 80 4.39 5.97 1.89
C PHE A 80 4.50 6.19 3.40
N GLY A 81 4.72 5.14 4.20
CA GLY A 81 5.01 5.30 5.64
C GLY A 81 3.89 5.92 6.46
N PHE A 82 2.64 5.80 6.01
CA PHE A 82 1.50 6.34 6.74
C PHE A 82 1.29 5.55 8.04
N ILE A 83 1.40 6.26 9.17
CA ILE A 83 1.21 5.72 10.52
C ILE A 83 -0.23 5.22 10.71
N ASN A 84 -1.19 5.87 10.05
CA ASN A 84 -2.62 5.60 10.14
C ASN A 84 -3.13 4.67 9.01
N THR A 85 -2.25 3.91 8.36
CA THR A 85 -2.66 2.88 7.38
C THR A 85 -1.88 1.60 7.67
N GLY A 86 -2.56 0.45 7.75
CA GLY A 86 -1.94 -0.81 8.15
C GLY A 86 -2.87 -1.76 8.88
N SER A 87 -2.54 -3.04 8.87
CA SER A 87 -3.34 -4.14 9.44
C SER A 87 -3.24 -4.26 10.96
N CYS A 88 -2.22 -3.68 11.58
CA CYS A 88 -1.98 -3.76 13.03
C CYS A 88 -2.67 -2.63 13.81
N MET A 89 -3.69 -2.01 13.22
CA MET A 89 -4.43 -0.91 13.82
C MET A 89 -5.81 -1.37 14.24
N GLY A 90 -6.19 -1.04 15.47
CA GLY A 90 -7.53 -1.25 15.99
C GLY A 90 -7.50 -1.50 17.51
N PRO A 91 -8.52 -1.02 18.25
CA PRO A 91 -8.62 -1.29 19.69
C PRO A 91 -8.56 -2.78 20.00
N THR A 92 -9.26 -3.61 19.21
CA THR A 92 -9.26 -5.07 19.34
C THR A 92 -7.89 -5.71 19.14
N TYR A 93 -7.01 -5.07 18.37
CA TYR A 93 -5.65 -5.54 18.14
C TYR A 93 -4.69 -5.07 19.24
N LEU A 94 -4.81 -3.81 19.63
CA LEU A 94 -3.87 -3.15 20.54
C LEU A 94 -4.18 -3.41 22.02
N GLU A 95 -5.45 -3.33 22.43
CA GLU A 95 -5.88 -3.42 23.83
C GLU A 95 -5.35 -4.66 24.56
N PRO A 96 -5.39 -5.88 23.98
CA PRO A 96 -4.89 -7.08 24.67
C PRO A 96 -3.38 -7.08 24.91
N ARG A 97 -2.65 -6.18 24.24
CA ARG A 97 -1.19 -6.10 24.23
C ARG A 97 -0.65 -4.95 25.09
N LEU A 98 -1.49 -3.97 25.42
CA LEU A 98 -1.09 -2.79 26.21
C LEU A 98 -0.49 -3.15 27.57
N GLY A 99 0.56 -2.45 27.96
CA GLY A 99 1.25 -2.61 29.24
C GLY A 99 2.14 -3.85 29.33
N LYS A 100 2.18 -4.70 28.30
CA LYS A 100 3.03 -5.90 28.28
C LYS A 100 4.42 -5.60 27.75
N TYR A 101 5.41 -6.33 28.28
CA TYR A 101 6.76 -6.31 27.74
C TYR A 101 6.81 -7.07 26.42
N ALA A 102 7.41 -6.46 25.41
CA ALA A 102 7.53 -7.06 24.09
C ALA A 102 8.85 -6.74 23.42
N ARG A 103 9.26 -7.66 22.54
CA ARG A 103 10.34 -7.52 21.59
C ARG A 103 9.75 -7.40 20.19
N VAL A 104 10.00 -6.28 19.54
CA VAL A 104 9.56 -6.00 18.17
C VAL A 104 10.72 -6.19 17.22
N GLY A 105 10.55 -7.07 16.24
CA GLY A 105 11.40 -7.13 15.05
C GLY A 105 10.90 -6.16 14.00
N TRP A 106 11.78 -5.37 13.40
CA TRP A 106 11.38 -4.31 12.46
C TRP A 106 12.46 -4.01 11.41
N TYR A 107 12.07 -3.28 10.37
CA TYR A 107 12.98 -2.79 9.33
C TYR A 107 12.52 -1.44 8.76
N TYR A 108 13.43 -0.75 8.08
CA TYR A 108 13.07 0.40 7.24
C TYR A 108 12.80 -0.05 5.81
N GLN A 109 11.64 0.34 5.30
CA GLN A 109 11.24 0.07 3.93
C GLN A 109 12.19 0.78 2.95
N PRO A 110 12.81 0.06 1.99
CA PRO A 110 13.70 0.67 1.00
C PRO A 110 13.00 1.74 0.15
N ASN A 111 13.75 2.79 -0.17
CA ASN A 111 13.31 3.89 -1.04
C ASN A 111 12.93 3.38 -2.43
N PHE A 112 11.91 3.98 -3.03
CA PHE A 112 11.47 3.64 -4.38
C PHE A 112 10.94 4.87 -5.11
N LEU A 113 11.40 5.08 -6.35
CA LEU A 113 11.01 6.22 -7.22
C LEU A 113 11.08 7.60 -6.51
N GLY A 114 12.08 7.78 -5.65
CA GLY A 114 12.27 9.04 -4.91
C GLY A 114 11.37 9.22 -3.68
N VAL A 115 10.53 8.23 -3.37
CA VAL A 115 9.72 8.20 -2.14
C VAL A 115 10.43 7.35 -1.09
N SER A 116 10.49 7.84 0.14
CA SER A 116 11.13 7.19 1.28
C SER A 116 10.17 7.06 2.45
N ASN A 117 10.25 5.94 3.17
CA ASN A 117 9.51 5.70 4.39
C ASN A 117 10.49 5.63 5.57
N ASN A 118 10.45 6.66 6.42
CA ASN A 118 11.31 6.78 7.60
C ASN A 118 10.66 6.20 8.86
N LEU A 119 9.50 5.55 8.74
CA LEU A 119 8.82 4.88 9.84
C LEU A 119 9.28 3.40 9.87
N PRO A 120 9.80 2.89 10.99
CA PRO A 120 10.14 1.48 11.08
C PRO A 120 8.87 0.64 10.93
N GLN A 121 8.93 -0.43 10.14
CA GLN A 121 7.80 -1.32 9.89
C GLN A 121 7.92 -2.55 10.78
N LEU A 122 6.87 -2.85 11.55
CA LEU A 122 6.83 -4.01 12.45
C LEU A 122 6.77 -5.30 11.64
N VAL A 123 7.63 -6.27 11.94
CA VAL A 123 7.67 -7.57 11.25
C VAL A 123 7.34 -8.72 12.18
N SER A 124 7.79 -8.64 13.42
CA SER A 124 7.46 -9.60 14.45
C SER A 124 7.24 -8.92 15.78
N LEU A 125 6.45 -9.56 16.62
CA LEU A 125 6.11 -9.10 17.96
C LEU A 125 6.08 -10.32 18.86
N ASP A 126 7.06 -10.41 19.75
CA ASP A 126 7.12 -11.40 20.81
C ASP A 126 6.74 -10.73 22.12
N ILE A 127 5.70 -11.22 22.78
CA ILE A 127 5.22 -10.67 24.05
C ILE A 127 5.55 -11.68 25.14
N ARG A 128 6.30 -11.22 26.14
CA ARG A 128 6.77 -12.09 27.22
C ARG A 128 5.59 -12.69 27.99
N GLU A 129 5.64 -13.99 28.20
CA GLU A 129 4.66 -14.76 28.98
C GLU A 129 3.21 -14.58 28.45
N SER A 130 3.04 -14.36 27.14
CA SER A 130 1.74 -14.26 26.50
C SER A 130 1.33 -15.53 25.77
N GLU A 131 0.03 -15.62 25.50
CA GLU A 131 -0.54 -16.57 24.54
C GLU A 131 -0.02 -16.31 23.11
N GLU A 132 -0.02 -17.35 22.27
CA GLU A 132 0.49 -17.31 20.89
C GLU A 132 -0.29 -16.33 19.99
N ASP A 133 -1.58 -16.14 20.25
CA ASP A 133 -2.48 -15.25 19.49
C ASP A 133 -2.13 -13.75 19.63
N LEU A 134 -1.37 -13.42 20.68
CA LEU A 134 -0.88 -12.07 20.91
C LEU A 134 0.46 -11.80 20.20
N GLN A 135 1.13 -12.84 19.74
CA GLN A 135 2.39 -12.73 19.01
C GLN A 135 2.16 -12.44 17.52
N ILE A 136 3.21 -12.01 16.85
CA ILE A 136 3.26 -11.85 15.39
C ILE A 136 4.59 -12.46 14.96
N THR A 137 4.53 -13.46 14.09
CA THR A 137 5.75 -14.05 13.53
C THR A 137 6.16 -13.35 12.25
N TYR A 138 7.43 -13.55 11.86
CA TYR A 138 7.92 -13.09 10.56
C TYR A 138 7.07 -13.64 9.40
N GLU A 139 6.66 -14.91 9.47
CA GLU A 139 5.90 -15.55 8.40
C GLU A 139 4.45 -15.04 8.36
N ASP A 140 3.85 -14.68 9.50
CA ASP A 140 2.53 -14.02 9.53
C ASP A 140 2.55 -12.70 8.75
N THR A 141 3.56 -11.87 9.00
CA THR A 141 3.73 -10.59 8.29
C THR A 141 3.98 -10.82 6.80
N LYS A 142 4.80 -11.83 6.45
CA LYS A 142 5.07 -12.18 5.06
C LYS A 142 3.82 -12.63 4.30
N ASN A 143 3.02 -13.50 4.91
CA ASN A 143 1.75 -13.98 4.35
C ASN A 143 0.74 -12.85 4.22
N LEU A 144 0.63 -12.00 5.24
CA LEU A 144 -0.25 -10.83 5.22
C LEU A 144 0.06 -9.90 4.03
N MET A 145 1.33 -9.57 3.79
CA MET A 145 1.71 -8.71 2.66
C MET A 145 1.38 -9.38 1.32
N PHE A 146 1.58 -10.69 1.22
CA PHE A 146 1.21 -11.45 0.03
C PHE A 146 -0.30 -11.36 -0.24
N ASP A 147 -1.12 -11.59 0.79
CA ASP A 147 -2.58 -11.52 0.70
C ASP A 147 -3.07 -10.11 0.34
N GLN A 148 -2.51 -9.08 0.97
CA GLN A 148 -2.86 -7.68 0.68
C GLN A 148 -2.48 -7.29 -0.75
N ASN A 149 -1.30 -7.69 -1.22
CA ASN A 149 -0.90 -7.49 -2.61
C ASN A 149 -1.85 -8.24 -3.57
N MET A 150 -2.25 -9.47 -3.26
CA MET A 150 -3.19 -10.24 -4.08
C MET A 150 -4.56 -9.55 -4.17
N ILE A 151 -5.12 -9.10 -3.04
CA ILE A 151 -6.36 -8.32 -2.99
C ILE A 151 -6.22 -7.05 -3.83
N ARG A 152 -5.07 -6.37 -3.74
CA ARG A 152 -4.81 -5.14 -4.49
C ARG A 152 -4.71 -5.38 -5.99
N VAL A 153 -4.09 -6.47 -6.43
CA VAL A 153 -4.08 -6.89 -7.84
C VAL A 153 -5.49 -7.17 -8.33
N LEU A 154 -6.30 -7.90 -7.55
CA LEU A 154 -7.68 -8.21 -7.91
C LEU A 154 -8.54 -6.95 -8.04
N THR A 155 -8.50 -6.06 -7.04
CA THR A 155 -9.26 -4.81 -7.06
C THR A 155 -8.82 -3.91 -8.20
N THR A 156 -7.52 -3.70 -8.38
CA THR A 156 -6.96 -2.89 -9.48
C THR A 156 -7.33 -3.47 -10.85
N SER A 157 -7.33 -4.79 -11.01
CA SER A 157 -7.74 -5.42 -12.26
C SER A 157 -9.21 -5.15 -12.55
N ILE A 158 -10.10 -5.36 -11.58
CA ILE A 158 -11.55 -5.14 -11.74
C ILE A 158 -11.85 -3.69 -12.10
N PHE A 159 -11.32 -2.74 -11.31
CA PHE A 159 -11.54 -1.31 -11.55
C PHE A 159 -10.85 -0.84 -12.84
N GLY A 160 -9.65 -1.31 -13.13
CA GLY A 160 -8.90 -0.98 -14.34
C GLY A 160 -9.62 -1.42 -15.61
N PHE A 161 -10.05 -2.68 -15.69
CA PHE A 161 -10.82 -3.18 -16.84
C PHE A 161 -12.20 -2.50 -16.94
N GLY A 162 -12.88 -2.30 -15.81
CA GLY A 162 -14.16 -1.58 -15.78
C GLY A 162 -14.04 -0.14 -16.28
N PHE A 163 -12.99 0.57 -15.86
CA PHE A 163 -12.72 1.94 -16.28
C PHE A 163 -12.40 2.02 -17.77
N ILE A 164 -11.53 1.14 -18.29
CA ILE A 164 -11.22 1.09 -19.73
C ILE A 164 -12.49 0.84 -20.55
N PHE A 165 -13.35 -0.09 -20.12
CA PHE A 165 -14.62 -0.37 -20.78
C PHE A 165 -15.56 0.84 -20.76
N PHE A 166 -15.69 1.50 -19.59
CA PHE A 166 -16.48 2.72 -19.44
C PHE A 166 -15.98 3.83 -20.37
N MET A 167 -14.68 4.11 -20.37
CA MET A 167 -14.06 5.14 -21.23
C MET A 167 -14.24 4.81 -22.72
N THR A 168 -14.15 3.54 -23.10
CA THR A 168 -14.40 3.11 -24.49
C THR A 168 -15.85 3.33 -24.90
N LYS A 169 -16.81 2.99 -24.03
CA LYS A 169 -18.24 3.26 -24.23
C LYS A 169 -18.53 4.76 -24.33
N LEU A 170 -17.97 5.56 -23.42
CA LEU A 170 -18.12 7.01 -23.39
C LEU A 170 -17.54 7.64 -24.67
N ASN A 171 -16.35 7.23 -25.08
CA ASN A 171 -15.72 7.68 -26.32
C ASN A 171 -16.58 7.35 -27.55
N ASN A 172 -17.15 6.15 -27.62
CA ASN A 172 -18.06 5.76 -28.69
C ASN A 172 -19.38 6.55 -28.68
N LEU A 173 -19.87 6.98 -27.51
CA LEU A 173 -21.05 7.85 -27.39
C LEU A 173 -20.76 9.27 -27.87
N ILE A 174 -19.61 9.83 -27.47
CA ILE A 174 -19.20 11.20 -27.85
C ILE A 174 -18.88 11.27 -29.35
N ASN A 175 -18.18 10.26 -29.89
CA ASN A 175 -17.77 10.20 -31.29
C ASN A 175 -18.78 9.47 -32.20
N ARG A 176 -20.02 9.27 -31.75
CA ARG A 176 -21.06 8.69 -32.61
C ARG A 176 -21.19 9.58 -33.85
N PRO A 177 -21.05 9.04 -35.06
CA PRO A 177 -21.22 9.84 -36.27
C PRO A 177 -22.64 10.41 -36.26
N ILE A 178 -22.75 11.74 -36.22
CA ILE A 178 -24.00 12.44 -36.48
C ILE A 178 -24.33 12.13 -37.94
N LEU A 179 -25.19 11.14 -38.16
CA LEU A 179 -25.77 10.86 -39.47
C LEU A 179 -26.65 12.06 -39.83
N TYR A 180 -26.06 13.03 -40.52
CA TYR A 180 -26.85 14.00 -41.25
C TYR A 180 -27.63 13.21 -42.31
N LYS A 181 -28.96 13.20 -42.21
CA LYS A 181 -29.80 12.89 -43.36
C LYS A 181 -29.53 14.01 -44.38
N GLU A 182 -28.84 13.68 -45.46
CA GLU A 182 -28.90 14.51 -46.66
C GLU A 182 -30.36 14.62 -47.08
N LYS A 183 -30.77 15.86 -47.32
CA LYS A 183 -32.14 16.25 -47.65
C LYS A 183 -32.30 16.31 -49.16
#